data_AF-L8HBD7-F1
#
_entry.id   AF-L8HBD7-F1
#
_cell.length_a   1.000
_cell.length_b   1.000
_cell.length_c   1.000
_cell.angle_alpha   90.00
_cell.angle_beta   90.00
_cell.angle_gamma   90.00
#
_symmetry.space_group_name_H-M   'P 1'
#
loop_
_entity.id
_entity.type
_entity.pdbx_description
1 polymer ?
#
loop_
_entity_poly.entity_id
_entity_poly.type
_entity_poly.pdbx_seq_one_letter_code
_entity_poly.pdbx_strand_id
1 'polypeptide(L)'
;MDAQVQRITNALALARVAVEADRNAEYVSALWKYKELVVALEAEQAHLPAEVRPAAAERIARYRARAVALEKCIPKKAARPGSNFASRGIGTLVRKEVAKVNFVEEMIHPATAKMMEAPPISNLARPFWLIKVLNTTITTGGFITPKLYISRTEPARRQIHGVQQKIAGLQTLLEALSKLSPNDSSNKDFFIRQLEELCSVLDSVQSGLSRHLAFIKSKEGSILKGMARGAGLLKTGLAGGQMDDSYVQLLSQTFQKATYFENWIVQWEKGAKEVVDLLKRVSDFFYNVILAFAIRHGHLTRPTRAVDVMTNHDWLR
;
A
#
# COMPACT_ATOMS: atom_id res chain seq x y z
N MET A 1 29.36 -21.84 -0.77
CA MET A 1 28.20 -21.00 -1.16
C MET A 1 28.26 -19.60 -0.55
N ASP A 2 28.80 -19.45 0.66
CA ASP A 2 28.80 -18.17 1.41
C ASP A 2 29.49 -16.99 0.71
N ALA A 3 30.62 -17.22 0.04
CA ALA A 3 31.34 -16.15 -0.67
C ALA A 3 30.58 -15.59 -1.88
N GLN A 4 29.79 -16.42 -2.58
CA GLN A 4 28.97 -16.00 -3.72
C GLN A 4 27.75 -15.19 -3.25
N VAL A 5 27.07 -15.69 -2.21
CA VAL A 5 25.95 -14.98 -1.58
C VAL A 5 26.41 -13.62 -1.05
N GLN A 6 27.60 -13.54 -0.46
CA GLN A 6 28.16 -12.28 0.00
C GLN A 6 28.45 -11.30 -1.15
N ARG A 7 29.00 -11.78 -2.27
CA ARG A 7 29.27 -10.93 -3.46
C ARG A 7 27.99 -10.38 -4.08
N ILE A 8 26.96 -11.20 -4.22
CA ILE A 8 25.64 -10.76 -4.69
C ILE A 8 25.03 -9.77 -3.71
N THR A 9 25.13 -10.02 -2.40
CA THR A 9 24.63 -9.12 -1.35
C THR A 9 25.32 -7.75 -1.41
N ASN A 10 26.63 -7.75 -1.60
CA ASN A 10 27.42 -6.52 -1.76
C ASN A 10 27.02 -5.76 -3.03
N ALA A 11 26.80 -6.46 -4.15
CA ALA A 11 26.32 -5.85 -5.39
C ALA A 11 24.92 -5.24 -5.21
N LEU A 12 24.01 -5.92 -4.52
CA LEU A 12 22.68 -5.38 -4.21
C LEU A 12 22.74 -4.16 -3.27
N ALA A 13 23.68 -4.13 -2.32
CA ALA A 13 23.92 -2.96 -1.49
C ALA A 13 24.43 -1.78 -2.33
N LEU A 14 25.36 -2.03 -3.25
CA LEU A 14 25.89 -1.02 -4.18
C LEU A 14 24.79 -0.45 -5.08
N ALA A 15 23.85 -1.30 -5.56
CA ALA A 15 22.70 -0.85 -6.33
C ALA A 15 21.85 0.18 -5.56
N ARG A 16 21.56 -0.08 -4.28
CA ARG A 16 20.81 0.87 -3.44
C ARG A 16 21.51 2.20 -3.32
N VAL A 17 22.83 2.19 -3.08
CA VAL A 17 23.62 3.43 -2.96
C VAL A 17 23.67 4.17 -4.30
N ALA A 18 23.71 3.47 -5.43
CA ALA A 18 23.68 4.07 -6.76
C ALA A 18 22.34 4.80 -7.02
N VAL A 19 21.20 4.16 -6.71
CA VAL A 19 19.87 4.79 -6.85
C VAL A 19 19.70 5.97 -5.92
N GLU A 20 20.16 5.85 -4.69
CA GLU A 20 20.01 6.92 -3.71
C GLU A 20 20.83 8.15 -4.13
N ALA A 21 22.05 7.95 -4.63
CA ALA A 21 22.85 9.01 -5.24
C ALA A 21 22.14 9.63 -6.45
N ASP A 22 21.50 8.83 -7.30
CA ASP A 22 20.74 9.32 -8.48
C ASP A 22 19.52 10.16 -8.05
N ARG A 23 18.77 9.70 -7.04
CA ARG A 23 17.61 10.41 -6.46
C ARG A 23 18.01 11.74 -5.81
N ASN A 24 19.14 11.76 -5.11
CA ASN A 24 19.68 12.95 -4.49
C ASN A 24 20.39 13.89 -5.48
N ALA A 25 20.30 13.60 -6.79
CA ALA A 25 20.92 14.35 -7.89
C ALA A 25 22.45 14.40 -7.80
N GLU A 26 23.08 13.43 -7.13
CA GLU A 26 24.52 13.22 -7.09
C GLU A 26 24.98 12.40 -8.31
N TYR A 27 24.72 12.89 -9.53
CA TYR A 27 24.84 12.10 -10.76
C TYR A 27 26.25 11.56 -11.05
N VAL A 28 27.31 12.27 -10.64
CA VAL A 28 28.70 11.80 -10.78
C VAL A 28 28.94 10.59 -9.88
N SER A 29 28.49 10.68 -8.63
CA SER A 29 28.54 9.60 -7.64
C SER A 29 27.71 8.40 -8.09
N ALA A 30 26.50 8.64 -8.61
CA ALA A 30 25.61 7.62 -9.14
C ALA A 30 26.21 6.91 -10.37
N LEU A 31 26.79 7.64 -11.32
CA LEU A 31 27.41 7.09 -12.53
C LEU A 31 28.49 6.06 -12.19
N TRP A 32 29.42 6.43 -11.29
CA TRP A 32 30.50 5.54 -10.89
C TRP A 32 29.98 4.27 -10.21
N LYS A 33 29.01 4.42 -9.31
CA LYS A 33 28.38 3.28 -8.63
C LYS A 33 27.60 2.37 -9.58
N TYR A 34 26.91 2.92 -10.59
CA TYR A 34 26.26 2.11 -11.61
C TYR A 34 27.26 1.35 -12.49
N LYS A 35 28.41 1.96 -12.84
CA LYS A 35 29.46 1.27 -13.59
C LYS A 35 30.07 0.12 -12.79
N GLU A 36 30.40 0.36 -11.52
CA GLU A 36 30.92 -0.65 -10.60
C GLU A 36 29.90 -1.79 -10.37
N LEU A 37 28.62 -1.44 -10.19
CA LEU A 37 27.53 -2.40 -10.04
C LEU A 37 27.39 -3.33 -11.25
N VAL A 38 27.40 -2.79 -12.47
CA VAL A 38 27.26 -3.59 -13.70
C VAL A 38 28.39 -4.61 -13.80
N VAL A 39 29.64 -4.19 -13.53
CA VAL A 39 30.80 -5.09 -13.54
C VAL A 39 30.64 -6.20 -12.49
N ALA A 40 30.22 -5.85 -11.27
CA ALA A 40 30.03 -6.83 -10.20
C ALA A 40 28.91 -7.83 -10.52
N LEU A 41 27.80 -7.39 -11.10
CA LEU A 41 26.67 -8.26 -11.42
C LEU A 41 26.95 -9.14 -12.65
N GLU A 42 27.66 -8.65 -13.66
CA GLU A 42 28.04 -9.45 -14.84
C GLU A 42 28.99 -10.59 -14.49
N ALA A 43 29.91 -10.36 -13.55
CA ALA A 43 30.81 -11.40 -13.05
C ALA A 43 30.04 -12.55 -12.37
N GLU A 44 28.95 -12.23 -11.66
CA GLU A 44 28.15 -13.22 -10.94
C GLU A 44 27.04 -13.84 -11.80
N GLN A 45 26.67 -13.23 -12.92
CA GLN A 45 25.57 -13.68 -13.79
C GLN A 45 25.75 -15.09 -14.33
N ALA A 46 26.99 -15.47 -14.65
CA ALA A 46 27.34 -16.80 -15.15
C ALA A 46 27.08 -17.91 -14.12
N HIS A 47 27.17 -17.57 -12.82
CA HIS A 47 27.02 -18.50 -11.71
C HIS A 47 25.59 -18.57 -11.15
N LEU A 48 24.65 -17.81 -11.71
CA LEU A 48 23.24 -17.86 -11.32
C LEU A 48 22.52 -19.08 -11.95
N PRO A 49 21.51 -19.64 -11.26
CA PRO A 49 20.63 -20.67 -11.81
C PRO A 49 20.01 -20.24 -13.13
N ALA A 50 19.80 -21.18 -14.05
CA ALA A 50 19.27 -20.89 -15.39
C ALA A 50 17.91 -20.16 -15.35
N GLU A 51 17.09 -20.46 -14.35
CA GLU A 51 15.77 -19.84 -14.13
C GLU A 51 15.85 -18.33 -13.81
N VAL A 52 16.89 -17.90 -13.08
CA VAL A 52 17.03 -16.51 -12.58
C VAL A 52 17.87 -15.65 -13.53
N ARG A 53 18.69 -16.29 -14.38
CA ARG A 53 19.59 -15.63 -15.33
C ARG A 53 18.92 -14.62 -16.27
N PRO A 54 17.73 -14.88 -16.88
CA PRO A 54 17.11 -13.90 -17.77
C PRO A 54 16.66 -12.63 -17.02
N ALA A 55 16.08 -12.78 -15.83
CA ALA A 55 15.66 -11.65 -15.00
C ALA A 55 16.86 -10.83 -14.50
N ALA A 56 17.98 -11.50 -14.15
CA ALA A 56 19.22 -10.84 -13.79
C ALA A 56 19.83 -10.08 -14.97
N ALA A 57 19.83 -10.68 -16.17
CA ALA A 57 20.32 -10.05 -17.40
C ALA A 57 19.57 -8.75 -17.72
N GLU A 58 18.25 -8.77 -17.62
CA GLU A 58 17.41 -7.60 -17.86
C GLU A 58 17.74 -6.48 -16.87
N ARG A 59 17.92 -6.80 -15.59
CA ARG A 59 18.32 -5.83 -14.56
C ARG A 59 19.69 -5.21 -14.84
N ILE A 60 20.68 -6.02 -15.18
CA ILE A 60 22.02 -5.55 -15.58
C ILE A 60 21.92 -4.59 -16.77
N ALA A 61 21.12 -4.94 -17.78
CA ALA A 61 20.89 -4.08 -18.95
C ALA A 61 20.28 -2.73 -18.57
N ARG A 62 19.33 -2.71 -17.62
CA ARG A 62 18.72 -1.46 -17.09
C ARG A 62 19.75 -0.57 -16.39
N TYR A 63 20.60 -1.12 -15.52
CA TYR A 63 21.69 -0.36 -14.87
C TYR A 63 22.69 0.19 -15.88
N ARG A 64 23.09 -0.62 -16.86
CA ARG A 64 23.99 -0.21 -17.93
C ARG A 64 23.39 0.93 -18.75
N ALA A 65 22.12 0.82 -19.13
CA ALA A 65 21.44 1.88 -19.87
C ALA A 65 21.41 3.19 -19.08
N ARG A 66 21.20 3.12 -17.76
CA ARG A 66 21.24 4.29 -16.88
C ARG A 66 22.64 4.89 -16.79
N ALA A 67 23.68 4.09 -16.60
CA ALA A 67 25.05 4.56 -16.59
C ALA A 67 25.41 5.28 -17.90
N VAL A 68 25.05 4.72 -19.06
CA VAL A 68 25.27 5.33 -20.37
C VAL A 68 24.50 6.65 -20.52
N ALA A 69 23.27 6.71 -20.02
CA ALA A 69 22.48 7.95 -20.05
C ALA A 69 23.12 9.05 -19.19
N LEU A 70 23.54 8.72 -17.97
CA LEU A 70 24.23 9.67 -17.08
C LEU A 70 25.56 10.14 -17.69
N GLU A 71 26.32 9.24 -18.31
CA GLU A 71 27.59 9.58 -18.98
C GLU A 71 27.40 10.54 -20.16
N LYS A 72 26.28 10.45 -20.90
CA LYS A 72 25.94 11.41 -21.96
C LYS A 72 25.59 12.80 -21.40
N CYS A 73 24.98 12.85 -20.21
CA CYS A 73 24.54 14.11 -19.60
C CYS A 73 25.65 14.79 -18.78
N ILE A 74 26.63 14.04 -18.25
CA ILE A 74 27.71 14.59 -17.42
C ILE A 74 28.86 15.08 -18.34
N PRO A 75 29.29 16.35 -18.24
CA PRO A 75 30.41 16.82 -19.04
C PRO A 75 31.70 16.09 -18.68
N LYS A 76 32.48 15.69 -19.70
CA LYS A 76 33.70 14.85 -19.57
C LYS A 76 34.72 15.32 -18.52
N LYS A 77 34.75 16.62 -18.19
CA LYS A 77 35.64 17.19 -17.16
C LYS A 77 35.22 16.88 -15.72
N ALA A 78 33.93 16.63 -15.47
CA ALA A 78 33.36 16.29 -14.16
C ALA A 78 33.24 14.76 -13.94
N ALA A 79 33.53 13.95 -14.97
CA ALA A 79 33.43 12.50 -14.91
C ALA A 79 34.65 11.81 -14.26
N ARG A 80 35.67 12.55 -13.80
CA ARG A 80 36.88 11.96 -13.20
C ARG A 80 36.68 11.68 -11.71
N PRO A 81 37.15 10.53 -11.19
CA PRO A 81 37.15 10.26 -9.75
C PRO A 81 37.99 11.33 -9.04
N GLY A 82 37.44 11.96 -8.00
CA GLY A 82 38.15 12.96 -7.19
C GLY A 82 38.15 14.40 -7.71
N SER A 83 37.39 14.73 -8.78
CA SER A 83 37.26 16.13 -9.19
C SER A 83 36.36 16.91 -8.21
N ASN A 84 36.91 17.93 -7.54
CA ASN A 84 36.17 18.92 -6.73
C ASN A 84 35.33 19.86 -7.61
N PHE A 85 34.65 19.33 -8.63
CA PHE A 85 33.80 20.12 -9.49
C PHE A 85 32.53 20.49 -8.72
N ALA A 86 32.43 21.75 -8.28
CA ALA A 86 31.30 22.24 -7.51
C ALA A 86 29.98 22.00 -8.26
N SER A 87 29.12 21.18 -7.67
CA SER A 87 27.81 20.74 -8.15
C SER A 87 26.76 21.87 -8.27
N ARG A 88 27.16 23.13 -8.05
CA ARG A 88 26.24 24.29 -7.92
C ARG A 88 25.75 24.90 -9.24
N GLY A 89 26.34 24.57 -10.40
CA GLY A 89 25.93 25.16 -11.70
C GLY A 89 25.45 24.16 -12.77
N ILE A 90 25.92 22.90 -12.70
CA ILE A 90 25.54 21.85 -13.66
C ILE A 90 24.18 21.22 -13.32
N GLY A 91 23.75 21.39 -12.06
CA GLY A 91 22.56 20.75 -11.51
C GLY A 91 21.30 20.96 -12.35
N THR A 92 21.06 22.15 -12.90
CA THR A 92 19.78 22.46 -13.57
C THR A 92 19.69 21.87 -14.99
N LEU A 93 20.75 21.96 -15.79
CA LEU A 93 20.78 21.43 -17.16
C LEU A 93 20.85 19.90 -17.17
N VAL A 94 21.71 19.33 -16.32
CA VAL A 94 21.80 17.87 -16.17
C VAL A 94 20.51 17.33 -15.54
N ARG A 95 19.92 18.00 -14.55
CA ARG A 95 18.60 17.59 -14.02
C ARG A 95 17.52 17.62 -15.09
N LYS A 96 17.51 18.60 -16.01
CA LYS A 96 16.51 18.66 -17.08
C LYS A 96 16.68 17.55 -18.12
N GLU A 97 17.91 17.22 -18.51
CA GLU A 97 18.17 16.13 -19.46
C GLU A 97 18.07 14.74 -18.80
N VAL A 98 18.54 14.58 -17.56
CA VAL A 98 18.43 13.34 -16.79
C VAL A 98 16.99 13.06 -16.36
N ALA A 99 16.16 14.08 -16.11
CA ALA A 99 14.73 13.92 -15.84
C ALA A 99 13.94 13.38 -17.04
N LYS A 100 14.44 13.53 -18.27
CA LYS A 100 13.85 12.87 -19.45
C LYS A 100 14.08 11.36 -19.44
N VAL A 101 15.13 10.92 -18.73
CA VAL A 101 15.44 9.51 -18.53
C VAL A 101 14.96 9.10 -17.13
N ASN A 102 13.68 8.74 -17.01
CA ASN A 102 13.15 8.21 -15.76
C ASN A 102 13.74 6.81 -15.50
N PHE A 103 14.78 6.72 -14.68
CA PHE A 103 15.22 5.45 -14.12
C PHE A 103 14.48 5.19 -12.81
N VAL A 104 13.42 4.40 -12.90
CA VAL A 104 12.77 3.84 -11.71
C VAL A 104 13.28 2.43 -11.58
N GLU A 105 14.24 2.23 -10.70
CA GLU A 105 14.54 0.88 -10.25
C GLU A 105 13.34 0.37 -9.47
N GLU A 106 12.68 -0.64 -10.01
CA GLU A 106 11.85 -1.55 -9.23
C GLU A 106 12.79 -2.25 -8.25
N MET A 107 13.03 -1.58 -7.12
CA MET A 107 13.65 -2.18 -5.96
C MET A 107 12.70 -3.29 -5.50
N ILE A 108 12.92 -4.50 -6.01
CA ILE A 108 12.55 -5.70 -5.27
C ILE A 108 13.49 -5.68 -4.07
N HIS A 109 13.08 -4.97 -3.02
CA HIS A 109 13.62 -5.18 -1.70
C HIS A 109 13.58 -6.70 -1.45
N PRO A 110 14.60 -7.31 -0.84
CA PRO A 110 14.49 -8.70 -0.39
C PRO A 110 13.31 -8.87 0.61
N ALA A 111 12.82 -7.76 1.19
CA ALA A 111 11.57 -7.69 1.92
C ALA A 111 10.30 -7.68 1.03
N THR A 112 10.36 -7.22 -0.22
CA THR A 112 9.25 -7.35 -1.19
C THR A 112 9.10 -8.79 -1.69
N ALA A 113 10.18 -9.57 -1.69
CA ALA A 113 10.13 -11.01 -1.96
C ALA A 113 9.66 -11.83 -0.74
N LYS A 114 9.82 -11.29 0.49
CA LYS A 114 9.29 -11.90 1.70
C LYS A 114 7.82 -11.49 1.89
N MET A 115 6.95 -12.23 1.20
CA MET A 115 5.55 -12.46 1.59
C MET A 115 4.61 -11.26 1.45
N MET A 116 4.26 -10.90 0.21
CA MET A 116 2.84 -10.70 -0.06
C MET A 116 2.28 -12.08 -0.38
N GLU A 117 1.50 -12.66 0.53
CA GLU A 117 0.66 -13.81 0.23
C GLU A 117 -0.13 -13.50 -1.05
N ALA A 118 -0.21 -14.44 -2.00
CA ALA A 118 -0.97 -14.20 -3.22
C ALA A 118 -2.42 -13.84 -2.85
N PRO A 119 -3.07 -12.89 -3.55
CA PRO A 119 -4.45 -12.54 -3.24
C PRO A 119 -5.32 -13.80 -3.33
N PRO A 120 -6.23 -14.02 -2.37
CA PRO A 120 -7.07 -15.20 -2.38
C PRO A 120 -7.97 -15.22 -3.62
N ILE A 121 -8.19 -16.43 -4.15
CA ILE A 121 -9.05 -16.65 -5.33
C ILE A 121 -10.48 -16.16 -5.03
N SER A 122 -10.97 -16.43 -3.81
CA SER A 122 -12.28 -15.98 -3.34
C SER A 122 -12.37 -14.46 -3.24
N ASN A 123 -13.27 -13.87 -4.02
CA ASN A 123 -13.53 -12.43 -3.98
C ASN A 123 -14.00 -11.94 -2.61
N LEU A 124 -14.67 -12.80 -1.83
CA LEU A 124 -15.16 -12.46 -0.49
C LEU A 124 -14.01 -12.33 0.52
N ALA A 125 -12.93 -13.09 0.35
CA ALA A 125 -11.77 -13.08 1.23
C ALA A 125 -10.81 -11.91 0.94
N ARG A 126 -10.81 -11.38 -0.30
CA ARG A 126 -9.87 -10.33 -0.76
C ARG A 126 -9.85 -9.07 0.13
N PRO A 127 -10.98 -8.54 0.63
CA PRO A 127 -10.95 -7.40 1.56
C PRO A 127 -10.15 -7.68 2.83
N PHE A 128 -10.24 -8.89 3.38
CA PHE A 128 -9.54 -9.28 4.61
C PHE A 128 -8.06 -9.54 4.36
N TRP A 129 -7.70 -10.14 3.23
CA TRP A 129 -6.32 -10.20 2.76
C TRP A 129 -5.70 -8.80 2.63
N LEU A 130 -6.42 -7.87 1.99
CA LEU A 130 -5.94 -6.50 1.81
C LEU A 130 -5.78 -5.78 3.15
N ILE A 131 -6.68 -6.01 4.10
CA ILE A 131 -6.57 -5.51 5.48
C ILE A 131 -5.28 -6.02 6.15
N LYS A 132 -4.92 -7.30 5.99
CA LYS A 132 -3.65 -7.84 6.52
C LYS A 132 -2.44 -7.15 5.90
N VAL A 133 -2.42 -7.02 4.57
CA VAL A 133 -1.35 -6.33 3.85
C VAL A 133 -1.23 -4.87 4.30
N LEU A 134 -2.36 -4.15 4.42
CA LEU A 134 -2.39 -2.77 4.90
C LEU A 134 -1.92 -2.65 6.35
N ASN A 135 -2.32 -3.57 7.23
CA ASN A 135 -1.91 -3.54 8.63
C ASN A 135 -0.40 -3.70 8.79
N THR A 136 0.21 -4.61 8.03
CA THR A 136 1.67 -4.76 8.03
C THR A 136 2.35 -3.51 7.47
N THR A 137 1.88 -2.98 6.34
CA THR A 137 2.48 -1.77 5.74
C THR A 137 2.30 -0.50 6.57
N ILE A 138 1.21 -0.35 7.31
CA ILE A 138 1.01 0.79 8.24
C ILE A 138 1.98 0.69 9.44
N THR A 139 2.27 -0.51 9.92
CA THR A 139 3.10 -0.72 11.13
C THR A 139 4.60 -0.74 10.83
N THR A 140 5.02 -1.35 9.71
CA THR A 140 6.44 -1.55 9.37
C THR A 140 6.90 -0.69 8.19
N GLY A 141 5.99 -0.14 7.40
CA GLY A 141 6.30 0.43 6.08
C GLY A 141 6.56 -0.67 5.05
N GLY A 142 6.23 -0.44 3.79
CA GLY A 142 6.43 -1.42 2.74
C GLY A 142 5.67 -1.13 1.46
N PHE A 143 5.88 -1.99 0.45
CA PHE A 143 5.19 -1.89 -0.82
C PHE A 143 3.88 -2.68 -0.78
N ILE A 144 2.76 -2.05 -1.17
CA ILE A 144 1.48 -2.74 -1.43
C ILE A 144 1.43 -3.22 -2.89
N THR A 145 2.08 -2.49 -3.79
CA THR A 145 2.29 -2.92 -5.18
C THR A 145 3.71 -2.57 -5.59
N PRO A 146 4.23 -3.12 -6.71
CA PRO A 146 5.53 -2.72 -7.24
C PRO A 146 5.70 -1.21 -7.44
N LYS A 147 4.58 -0.47 -7.52
CA LYS A 147 4.54 0.99 -7.76
C LYS A 147 4.07 1.80 -6.55
N LEU A 148 3.71 1.18 -5.42
CA LEU A 148 3.09 1.84 -4.27
C LEU A 148 3.80 1.47 -2.98
N TYR A 149 4.65 2.38 -2.51
CA TYR A 149 5.32 2.29 -1.21
C TYR A 149 4.59 3.13 -0.16
N ILE A 150 4.35 2.54 1.01
CA ILE A 150 3.92 3.23 2.22
C ILE A 150 5.12 3.35 3.15
N SER A 151 5.51 4.58 3.50
CA SER A 151 6.53 4.81 4.53
C SER A 151 5.93 4.70 5.93
N ARG A 152 6.67 4.08 6.86
CA ARG A 152 6.33 4.04 8.29
C ARG A 152 6.35 5.43 8.93
N THR A 153 7.21 6.33 8.45
CA THR A 153 7.58 7.56 9.16
C THR A 153 6.88 8.83 8.69
N GLU A 154 5.95 8.75 7.74
CA GLU A 154 5.18 9.93 7.32
C GLU A 154 3.68 9.64 7.23
N PRO A 155 2.95 9.62 8.36
CA PRO A 155 1.63 10.24 8.36
C PRO A 155 1.90 11.74 8.16
N ALA A 156 2.16 12.16 6.91
CA ALA A 156 2.17 13.58 6.57
C ALA A 156 0.90 14.16 7.18
N ARG A 157 1.05 15.13 8.09
CA ARG A 157 0.03 15.80 8.92
C ARG A 157 -1.13 16.29 8.06
N ARG A 158 -1.92 15.36 7.55
CA ARG A 158 -3.04 15.61 6.65
C ARG A 158 -4.26 15.65 7.52
N GLN A 159 -4.96 16.77 7.42
CA GLN A 159 -6.27 16.90 8.03
C GLN A 159 -7.16 15.85 7.39
N ILE A 160 -7.54 14.85 8.17
CA ILE A 160 -8.48 13.84 7.72
C ILE A 160 -9.87 14.41 7.97
N HIS A 161 -10.71 14.35 6.94
CA HIS A 161 -12.09 14.76 7.10
C HIS A 161 -12.85 13.75 7.97
N GLY A 162 -13.57 14.26 8.97
CA GLY A 162 -14.43 13.46 9.86
C GLY A 162 -13.70 12.45 10.75
N VAL A 163 -12.48 12.75 11.22
CA VAL A 163 -11.70 11.83 12.09
C VAL A 163 -12.50 11.37 13.30
N GLN A 164 -13.18 12.29 13.99
CA GLN A 164 -13.92 11.97 15.21
C GLN A 164 -15.04 10.95 14.94
N GLN A 165 -15.77 11.11 13.83
CA GLN A 165 -16.80 10.17 13.41
C GLN A 165 -16.20 8.80 13.03
N LYS A 166 -15.02 8.79 12.40
CA LYS A 166 -14.30 7.54 12.09
C LYS A 166 -13.81 6.84 13.36
N ILE A 167 -13.26 7.58 14.33
CA ILE A 167 -12.84 7.03 15.63
C ILE A 167 -14.03 6.40 16.33
N ALA A 168 -15.15 7.13 16.46
CA ALA A 168 -16.36 6.61 17.10
C ALA A 168 -16.87 5.33 16.39
N GLY A 169 -16.93 5.34 15.06
CA GLY A 169 -17.35 4.17 14.28
C GLY A 169 -16.40 2.96 14.44
N LEU A 170 -15.09 3.20 14.48
CA LEU A 170 -14.09 2.16 14.70
C LEU A 170 -14.12 1.62 16.14
N GLN A 171 -14.41 2.46 17.14
CA GLN A 171 -14.57 2.00 18.53
C GLN A 171 -15.77 1.07 18.68
N THR A 172 -16.93 1.47 18.17
CA THR A 172 -18.14 0.63 18.19
C THR A 172 -17.91 -0.68 17.44
N LEU A 173 -17.25 -0.62 16.27
CA LEU A 173 -16.91 -1.81 15.50
C LEU A 173 -15.93 -2.72 16.26
N LEU A 174 -14.88 -2.17 16.86
CA LEU A 174 -13.88 -2.93 17.59
C LEU A 174 -14.49 -3.65 18.80
N GLU A 175 -15.42 -3.02 19.49
CA GLU A 175 -16.16 -3.64 20.59
C GLU A 175 -16.97 -4.85 20.09
N ALA A 176 -17.72 -4.71 19.00
CA ALA A 176 -18.49 -5.81 18.41
C ALA A 176 -17.58 -6.95 17.92
N LEU A 177 -16.48 -6.63 17.24
CA LEU A 177 -15.49 -7.62 16.80
C LEU A 177 -14.78 -8.34 17.95
N SER A 178 -14.71 -7.71 19.13
CA SER A 178 -14.10 -8.31 20.33
C SER A 178 -15.05 -9.26 21.06
N LYS A 179 -16.37 -9.13 20.85
CA LYS A 179 -17.39 -10.05 21.39
C LYS A 179 -17.48 -11.35 20.56
N LEU A 180 -16.99 -11.34 19.33
CA LEU A 180 -16.96 -12.52 18.48
C LEU A 180 -15.92 -13.53 18.97
N SER A 181 -16.36 -14.78 19.12
CA SER A 181 -15.51 -15.91 19.48
C SER A 181 -15.03 -16.65 18.22
N PRO A 182 -13.73 -16.64 17.90
CA PRO A 182 -13.20 -17.28 16.69
C PRO A 182 -13.40 -18.80 16.65
N ASN A 183 -13.57 -19.44 17.81
CA ASN A 183 -13.65 -20.90 17.94
C ASN A 183 -15.06 -21.48 17.79
N ASP A 184 -16.11 -20.64 17.74
CA ASP A 184 -17.50 -21.11 17.81
C ASP A 184 -18.16 -21.38 16.45
N SER A 185 -17.36 -21.50 15.39
CA SER A 185 -17.86 -21.80 14.04
C SER A 185 -18.41 -23.22 13.87
N SER A 186 -18.31 -24.09 14.87
CA SER A 186 -18.78 -25.47 14.80
C SER A 186 -20.32 -25.61 14.85
N ASN A 187 -21.03 -24.63 15.43
CA ASN A 187 -22.49 -24.63 15.49
C ASN A 187 -23.09 -23.59 14.53
N LYS A 188 -23.70 -24.07 13.45
CA LYS A 188 -24.27 -23.24 12.37
C LYS A 188 -25.24 -22.17 12.89
N ASP A 189 -26.21 -22.57 13.73
CA ASP A 189 -27.29 -21.66 14.15
C ASP A 189 -26.78 -20.58 15.11
N PHE A 190 -25.84 -20.94 15.97
CA PHE A 190 -25.15 -19.98 16.84
C PHE A 190 -24.30 -19.01 16.02
N PHE A 191 -23.57 -19.51 15.01
CA PHE A 191 -22.74 -18.69 14.14
C PHE A 191 -23.57 -17.70 13.32
N ILE A 192 -24.72 -18.11 12.78
CA ILE A 192 -25.65 -17.23 12.08
C ILE A 192 -26.09 -16.08 12.99
N ARG A 193 -26.55 -16.37 14.20
CA ARG A 193 -27.00 -15.34 15.15
C ARG A 193 -25.91 -14.33 15.47
N GLN A 194 -24.68 -14.79 15.70
CA GLN A 194 -23.53 -13.91 15.93
C GLN A 194 -23.24 -13.00 14.71
N LEU A 195 -23.31 -13.55 13.50
CA LEU A 195 -23.10 -12.78 12.28
C LEU A 195 -24.23 -11.79 12.00
N GLU A 196 -25.48 -12.13 12.33
CA GLU A 196 -26.62 -11.22 12.24
C GLU A 196 -26.49 -10.04 13.21
N GLU A 197 -26.11 -10.31 14.46
CA GLU A 197 -25.85 -9.27 15.47
C GLU A 197 -24.71 -8.35 15.01
N LEU A 198 -23.61 -8.92 14.51
CA LEU A 198 -22.55 -8.13 13.91
C LEU A 198 -23.08 -7.27 12.75
N CYS A 199 -23.81 -7.86 11.80
CA CYS A 199 -24.35 -7.13 10.65
C CYS A 199 -25.23 -5.95 11.06
N SER A 200 -26.02 -6.09 12.13
CA SER A 200 -26.81 -4.99 12.70
C SER A 200 -25.93 -3.84 13.18
N VAL A 201 -24.83 -4.14 13.89
CA VAL A 201 -23.84 -3.14 14.30
C VAL A 201 -23.18 -2.48 13.08
N LEU A 202 -22.80 -3.27 12.06
CA LEU A 202 -22.20 -2.75 10.82
C LEU A 202 -23.14 -1.76 10.11
N ASP A 203 -24.42 -2.09 10.02
CA ASP A 203 -25.42 -1.25 9.39
C ASP A 203 -25.62 0.06 10.18
N SER A 204 -25.66 -0.02 11.52
CA SER A 204 -25.71 1.17 12.39
C SER A 204 -24.50 2.09 12.20
N VAL A 205 -23.28 1.52 12.20
CA VAL A 205 -22.03 2.25 11.98
C VAL A 205 -22.02 2.87 10.58
N GLN A 206 -22.40 2.12 9.53
CA GLN A 206 -22.46 2.61 8.16
C GLN A 206 -23.43 3.78 8.00
N SER A 207 -24.63 3.67 8.58
CA SER A 207 -25.66 4.72 8.55
C SER A 207 -25.20 5.97 9.31
N GLY A 208 -24.57 5.80 10.48
CA GLY A 208 -23.94 6.90 11.22
C GLY A 208 -22.89 7.64 10.40
N LEU A 209 -22.00 6.90 9.75
CA LEU A 209 -20.91 7.47 8.96
C LEU A 209 -21.41 8.12 7.65
N SER A 210 -22.41 7.54 6.98
CA SER A 210 -22.93 8.03 5.69
C SER A 210 -23.49 9.47 5.77
N ARG A 211 -23.97 9.88 6.95
CA ARG A 211 -24.45 11.25 7.21
C ARG A 211 -23.33 12.29 7.24
N HIS A 212 -22.10 11.86 7.50
CA HIS A 212 -20.94 12.75 7.66
C HIS A 212 -19.90 12.56 6.56
N LEU A 213 -19.86 11.40 5.92
CA LEU A 213 -18.85 11.02 4.94
C LEU A 213 -19.54 10.68 3.62
N ALA A 214 -19.54 11.64 2.67
CA ALA A 214 -20.24 11.53 1.39
C ALA A 214 -19.82 10.33 0.52
N PHE A 215 -18.66 9.73 0.81
CA PHE A 215 -18.16 8.58 0.07
C PHE A 215 -18.70 7.23 0.58
N ILE A 216 -19.39 7.22 1.73
CA ILE A 216 -20.08 6.05 2.28
C ILE A 216 -21.53 6.13 1.86
N LYS A 217 -21.98 5.13 1.10
CA LYS A 217 -23.39 5.01 0.72
C LYS A 217 -24.20 4.49 1.90
N SER A 218 -25.32 5.14 2.23
CA SER A 218 -26.29 4.56 3.15
C SER A 218 -26.97 3.33 2.50
N LYS A 219 -27.28 2.31 3.30
CA LYS A 219 -28.08 1.15 2.85
C LYS A 219 -29.57 1.46 2.81
N GLU A 220 -30.04 2.42 3.58
CA GLU A 220 -31.43 2.87 3.53
C GLU A 220 -31.65 3.66 2.24
N GLY A 221 -32.62 3.20 1.43
CA GLY A 221 -33.04 3.87 0.21
C GLY A 221 -33.26 5.35 0.48
N SER A 222 -32.63 6.19 -0.34
CA SER A 222 -32.72 7.64 -0.26
C SER A 222 -34.18 8.08 -0.45
N ILE A 223 -34.92 8.26 0.64
CA ILE A 223 -36.16 9.07 0.68
C ILE A 223 -35.81 10.57 0.63
N LEU A 224 -34.53 10.94 0.74
CA LEU A 224 -34.04 12.32 0.72
C LEU A 224 -33.58 12.80 -0.66
N LYS A 225 -34.20 12.36 -1.76
CA LYS A 225 -33.92 12.90 -3.10
C LYS A 225 -34.78 14.13 -3.47
N GLY A 226 -35.38 14.81 -2.47
CA GLY A 226 -36.35 15.89 -2.70
C GLY A 226 -36.14 17.23 -1.98
N MET A 227 -35.20 17.38 -1.04
CA MET A 227 -35.19 18.58 -0.17
C MET A 227 -33.80 19.17 0.14
N ALA A 228 -32.93 19.30 -0.86
CA ALA A 228 -31.63 19.98 -0.68
C ALA A 228 -31.30 20.97 -1.82
N ARG A 229 -32.31 21.70 -2.32
CA ARG A 229 -32.11 22.96 -3.05
C ARG A 229 -32.80 24.08 -2.27
N GLY A 230 -32.20 24.47 -1.15
CA GLY A 230 -32.68 25.62 -0.39
C GLY A 230 -32.04 25.70 0.99
N ALA A 231 -31.57 26.89 1.33
CA ALA A 231 -31.09 27.32 2.64
C ALA A 231 -29.72 26.77 3.09
N GLY A 232 -28.71 27.63 2.95
CA GLY A 232 -27.50 27.52 3.74
C GLY A 232 -27.80 27.72 5.22
N LEU A 233 -27.55 26.70 6.02
CA LEU A 233 -27.25 26.78 7.46
C LEU A 233 -26.74 25.39 7.88
N LEU A 234 -25.86 25.33 8.88
CA LEU A 234 -25.07 24.16 9.31
C LEU A 234 -23.72 23.97 8.59
N LYS A 235 -22.95 25.06 8.47
CA LYS A 235 -21.49 25.00 8.72
C LYS A 235 -21.26 25.01 10.24
N THR A 236 -21.73 24.01 10.96
CA THR A 236 -21.29 23.76 12.34
C THR A 236 -20.09 22.84 12.32
N GLY A 237 -18.90 23.45 12.25
CA GLY A 237 -17.67 22.94 12.87
C GLY A 237 -17.25 21.48 12.63
N LEU A 238 -17.17 21.01 11.38
CA LEU A 238 -16.36 19.81 11.08
C LEU A 238 -14.91 20.25 10.86
N ALA A 239 -14.23 20.64 11.95
CA ALA A 239 -12.80 20.91 11.94
C ALA A 239 -12.06 19.63 11.53
N GLY A 240 -11.17 19.74 10.53
CA GLY A 240 -10.27 18.66 10.17
C GLY A 240 -9.42 18.28 11.38
N GLY A 241 -9.59 17.05 11.88
CA GLY A 241 -8.73 16.51 12.92
C GLY A 241 -7.37 16.16 12.34
N GLN A 242 -6.30 16.43 13.07
CA GLN A 242 -5.00 15.86 12.74
C GLN A 242 -5.08 14.35 12.96
N MET A 243 -4.52 13.57 12.03
CA MET A 243 -4.30 12.15 12.24
C MET A 243 -3.33 11.99 13.41
N ASP A 244 -3.80 11.42 14.52
CA ASP A 244 -2.98 11.09 15.69
C ASP A 244 -2.62 9.60 15.68
N ASP A 245 -1.62 9.23 16.48
CA ASP A 245 -1.19 7.83 16.63
C ASP A 245 -2.33 6.95 17.17
N SER A 246 -3.26 7.54 17.93
CA SER A 246 -4.45 6.87 18.47
C SER A 246 -5.40 6.37 17.38
N TYR A 247 -5.68 7.16 16.33
CA TYR A 247 -6.48 6.72 15.19
C TYR A 247 -5.82 5.56 14.44
N VAL A 248 -4.50 5.64 14.21
CA VAL A 248 -3.73 4.58 13.53
C VAL A 248 -3.75 3.29 14.35
N GLN A 249 -3.56 3.39 15.66
CA GLN A 249 -3.61 2.26 16.57
C GLN A 249 -4.99 1.59 16.58
N LEU A 250 -6.07 2.38 16.62
CA LEU A 250 -7.43 1.86 16.59
C LEU A 250 -7.75 1.16 15.27
N LEU A 251 -7.30 1.71 14.15
CA LEU A 251 -7.45 1.10 12.83
C LEU A 251 -6.67 -0.23 12.75
N SER A 252 -5.43 -0.24 13.25
CA SER A 252 -4.59 -1.45 13.31
C SER A 252 -5.23 -2.56 14.16
N GLN A 253 -5.80 -2.23 15.34
CA GLN A 253 -6.51 -3.19 16.17
C GLN A 253 -7.75 -3.75 15.48
N THR A 254 -8.52 -2.89 14.82
CA THR A 254 -9.69 -3.30 14.02
C THR A 254 -9.28 -4.27 12.91
N PHE A 255 -8.17 -3.98 12.22
CA PHE A 255 -7.62 -4.84 11.17
C PHE A 255 -7.20 -6.21 11.70
N GLN A 256 -6.48 -6.24 12.82
CA GLN A 256 -6.07 -7.50 13.46
C GLN A 256 -7.27 -8.36 13.83
N LYS A 257 -8.31 -7.77 14.42
CA LYS A 257 -9.55 -8.48 14.76
C LYS A 257 -10.27 -8.96 13.51
N ALA A 258 -10.31 -8.20 12.42
CA ALA A 258 -10.99 -8.65 11.20
C ALA A 258 -10.28 -9.80 10.45
N THR A 259 -9.07 -10.21 10.84
CA THR A 259 -8.30 -11.23 10.10
C THR A 259 -8.92 -12.63 10.09
N TYR A 260 -9.75 -12.98 11.09
CA TYR A 260 -10.37 -14.30 11.17
C TYR A 260 -11.48 -14.53 10.13
N PHE A 261 -12.08 -13.45 9.58
CA PHE A 261 -13.13 -13.58 8.56
C PHE A 261 -12.64 -14.27 7.30
N GLU A 262 -11.35 -14.15 6.96
CA GLU A 262 -10.77 -14.87 5.84
C GLU A 262 -10.89 -16.40 6.02
N ASN A 263 -10.56 -16.91 7.20
CA ASN A 263 -10.67 -18.34 7.50
C ASN A 263 -12.14 -18.79 7.50
N TRP A 264 -13.04 -17.99 8.07
CA TRP A 264 -14.47 -18.29 8.06
C TRP A 264 -15.07 -18.30 6.66
N ILE A 265 -14.63 -17.40 5.79
CA ILE A 265 -15.06 -17.38 4.39
C ILE A 265 -14.60 -18.65 3.70
N VAL A 266 -13.32 -19.03 3.82
CA VAL A 266 -12.82 -20.27 3.20
C VAL A 266 -13.57 -21.50 3.72
N GLN A 267 -13.87 -21.55 5.02
CA GLN A 267 -14.61 -22.66 5.64
C GLN A 267 -16.06 -22.74 5.13
N TRP A 268 -16.75 -21.61 4.99
CA TRP A 268 -18.18 -21.55 4.69
C TRP A 268 -18.53 -21.23 3.24
N GLU A 269 -17.54 -20.98 2.37
CA GLU A 269 -17.77 -20.60 0.95
C GLU A 269 -18.60 -21.63 0.19
N LYS A 270 -18.45 -22.92 0.52
CA LYS A 270 -19.24 -24.03 -0.03
C LYS A 270 -20.37 -24.50 0.90
N GLY A 271 -20.56 -23.80 2.02
CA GLY A 271 -21.50 -24.14 3.08
C GLY A 271 -22.90 -23.58 2.86
N ALA A 272 -23.62 -23.36 3.96
CA ALA A 272 -24.99 -22.86 3.92
C ALA A 272 -25.07 -21.44 3.34
N LYS A 273 -25.97 -21.23 2.37
CA LYS A 273 -26.16 -19.95 1.68
C LYS A 273 -26.38 -18.77 2.64
N GLU A 274 -27.14 -18.98 3.71
CA GLU A 274 -27.42 -17.97 4.74
C GLU A 274 -26.13 -17.41 5.37
N VAL A 275 -25.18 -18.29 5.68
CA VAL A 275 -23.88 -17.92 6.26
C VAL A 275 -23.04 -17.14 5.24
N VAL A 276 -23.04 -17.59 3.98
CA VAL A 276 -22.31 -16.93 2.89
C VAL A 276 -22.85 -15.53 2.64
N ASP A 277 -24.18 -15.35 2.65
CA ASP A 277 -24.82 -14.05 2.44
C ASP A 277 -24.48 -13.06 3.57
N LEU A 278 -24.42 -13.54 4.82
CA LEU A 278 -23.97 -12.73 5.97
C LEU A 278 -22.48 -12.37 5.86
N LEU A 279 -21.61 -13.33 5.57
CA LEU A 279 -20.18 -13.08 5.40
C LEU A 279 -19.91 -12.13 4.22
N LYS A 280 -20.70 -12.21 3.15
CA LYS A 280 -20.65 -11.26 2.05
C LYS A 280 -21.00 -9.84 2.50
N ARG A 281 -22.04 -9.66 3.32
CA ARG A 281 -22.36 -8.34 3.89
C ARG A 281 -21.22 -7.77 4.72
N VAL A 282 -20.58 -8.62 5.54
CA VAL A 282 -19.42 -8.22 6.34
C VAL A 282 -18.27 -7.80 5.41
N SER A 283 -17.95 -8.63 4.41
CA SER A 283 -16.92 -8.35 3.40
C SER A 283 -17.17 -7.03 2.66
N ASP A 284 -18.40 -6.81 2.19
CA ASP A 284 -18.81 -5.57 1.51
C ASP A 284 -18.67 -4.34 2.41
N PHE A 285 -19.00 -4.45 3.69
CA PHE A 285 -18.81 -3.34 4.65
C PHE A 285 -17.32 -3.03 4.82
N PHE A 286 -16.48 -4.05 5.05
CA PHE A 286 -15.04 -3.83 5.22
C PHE A 286 -14.41 -3.23 3.97
N TYR A 287 -14.84 -3.64 2.78
CA TYR A 287 -14.37 -3.05 1.52
C TYR A 287 -14.84 -1.61 1.32
N ASN A 288 -16.15 -1.35 1.42
CA ASN A 288 -16.72 -0.05 1.06
C ASN A 288 -16.52 1.03 2.13
N VAL A 289 -16.39 0.63 3.40
CA VAL A 289 -16.31 1.54 4.55
C VAL A 289 -14.89 1.59 5.11
N ILE A 290 -14.40 0.45 5.58
CA ILE A 290 -13.15 0.39 6.37
C ILE A 290 -11.92 0.56 5.49
N LEU A 291 -11.83 -0.16 4.37
CA LEU A 291 -10.74 -0.01 3.41
C LEU A 291 -10.78 1.36 2.74
N ALA A 292 -11.95 1.97 2.59
CA ALA A 292 -12.06 3.36 2.11
C ALA A 292 -11.42 4.37 3.07
N PHE A 293 -11.42 4.11 4.39
CA PHE A 293 -10.70 4.96 5.35
C PHE A 293 -9.20 4.96 5.09
N ALA A 294 -8.62 3.78 4.87
CA ALA A 294 -7.22 3.63 4.50
C ALA A 294 -6.97 4.23 3.12
N ILE A 295 -7.63 3.76 2.06
CA ILE A 295 -7.27 4.11 0.67
C ILE A 295 -7.53 5.59 0.34
N ARG A 296 -8.64 6.18 0.78
CA ARG A 296 -8.99 7.57 0.41
C ARG A 296 -8.36 8.62 1.31
N HIS A 297 -8.02 8.28 2.56
CA HIS A 297 -7.58 9.28 3.54
C HIS A 297 -6.32 8.91 4.33
N GLY A 298 -5.89 7.64 4.34
CA GLY A 298 -4.72 7.16 5.06
C GLY A 298 -3.61 6.68 4.12
N HIS A 299 -2.47 7.37 4.12
CA HIS A 299 -1.19 6.88 3.58
C HIS A 299 -1.05 6.69 2.06
N LEU A 300 -2.12 6.57 1.27
CA LEU A 300 -2.02 6.14 -0.13
C LEU A 300 -2.13 7.21 -1.22
N THR A 301 -2.27 8.49 -0.87
CA THR A 301 -2.44 9.54 -1.90
C THR A 301 -1.15 10.32 -2.15
N ARG A 302 -0.41 9.93 -3.19
CA ARG A 302 -0.06 10.93 -4.22
C ARG A 302 -1.27 11.01 -5.17
N PRO A 303 -1.79 12.21 -5.46
CA PRO A 303 -3.04 12.37 -6.19
C PRO A 303 -2.76 12.07 -7.66
N THR A 304 -3.09 10.86 -8.13
CA THR A 304 -3.55 10.50 -9.50
C THR A 304 -3.37 9.02 -9.83
N ARG A 305 -2.51 8.23 -9.15
CA ARG A 305 -2.23 6.85 -9.60
C ARG A 305 -2.58 5.73 -8.62
N ALA A 306 -2.47 5.94 -7.31
CA ALA A 306 -2.72 4.87 -6.34
C ALA A 306 -4.22 4.53 -6.20
N VAL A 307 -5.08 5.54 -6.30
CA VAL A 307 -6.53 5.36 -6.30
C VAL A 307 -6.96 4.66 -7.58
N ASP A 308 -6.54 5.13 -8.75
CA ASP A 308 -6.84 4.46 -10.05
C ASP A 308 -6.33 3.03 -10.14
N VAL A 309 -5.20 2.75 -9.48
CA VAL A 309 -4.69 1.39 -9.35
C VAL A 309 -5.70 0.67 -8.43
N MET A 310 -5.88 0.98 -7.14
CA MET A 310 -6.72 0.16 -6.24
C MET A 310 -8.24 0.20 -6.46
N THR A 311 -8.78 1.20 -7.17
CA THR A 311 -10.21 1.35 -7.48
C THR A 311 -10.59 0.92 -8.89
N ASN A 312 -9.61 0.61 -9.76
CA ASN A 312 -9.95 -0.09 -10.99
C ASN A 312 -10.49 -1.48 -10.62
N HIS A 313 -11.67 -1.81 -11.13
CA HIS A 313 -12.30 -3.12 -10.91
C HIS A 313 -11.48 -4.30 -11.48
N ASP A 314 -10.36 -4.04 -12.16
CA ASP A 314 -9.50 -5.04 -12.79
C ASP A 314 -8.72 -5.93 -11.81
N TRP A 315 -8.69 -5.62 -10.51
CA TRP A 315 -8.08 -6.47 -9.49
C TRP A 315 -9.02 -7.57 -9.02
N LEU A 316 -10.28 -7.52 -9.47
CA LEU A 316 -11.33 -8.50 -9.22
C LEU A 316 -11.58 -9.40 -10.44
N ARG A 317 -10.85 -9.23 -11.54
CA ARG A 317 -10.87 -10.13 -12.70
C ARG A 317 -9.68 -11.09 -12.68
#